data_AF-A0A9D5FGI1-F1
#
_entry.id   AF-A0A9D5FGI1-F1
#
_cell.length_a   1.000
_cell.length_b   1.000
_cell.length_c   1.000
_cell.angle_alpha   90.00
_cell.angle_beta   90.00
_cell.angle_gamma   90.00
#
_symmetry.space_group_name_H-M   'P 1'
#
loop_
_entity.id
_entity.type
_entity.pdbx_description
1 polymer ?
#
loop_
_entity_poly.entity_id
_entity_poly.type
_entity_poly.pdbx_seq_one_letter_code
_entity_poly.pdbx_strand_id
1 'polypeptide(L)' 'MEQVITTKRGNFGFVRVTIPMSVKDTMLNWCKQSGMSKAEFFRVSLMMGAIQLADQMKAKDSHEGYTKNG' A
#
# COMPACT_ATOMS: atom_id res chain seq x y z
N MET A 1 8.52 17.18 -0.67
CA MET A 1 8.34 16.83 -2.10
C MET A 1 8.39 15.31 -2.18
N GLU A 2 7.39 14.69 -2.80
CA GLU A 2 7.34 13.23 -2.93
C GLU A 2 8.48 12.76 -3.85
N GLN A 3 9.33 11.85 -3.36
CA GLN A 3 10.41 11.31 -4.19
C GLN A 3 9.84 10.28 -5.16
N VAL A 4 9.85 10.63 -6.45
CA VAL A 4 9.49 9.72 -7.54
C VAL A 4 10.74 8.99 -8.03
N ILE A 5 10.68 7.66 -8.06
CA ILE A 5 11.70 6.79 -8.64
C ILE A 5 11.17 6.27 -9.98
N THR A 6 11.89 6.58 -11.05
CA THR A 6 11.60 6.03 -12.38
C THR A 6 12.45 4.80 -12.64
N THR A 7 11.81 3.71 -13.05
CA THR A 7 12.49 2.48 -13.47
C THR A 7 11.94 2.03 -14.82
N LYS A 8 12.56 1.01 -15.45
CA LYS A 8 12.01 0.37 -16.66
C LYS A 8 10.59 -0.21 -16.48
N ARG A 9 10.14 -0.39 -15.24
CA ARG A 9 8.81 -0.95 -14.89
C ARG A 9 7.77 0.11 -14.52
N GLY A 10 8.11 1.40 -14.55
CA GLY A 10 7.21 2.50 -14.23
C GLY A 10 7.75 3.48 -13.20
N ASN A 11 6.87 4.37 -12.74
CA ASN A 11 7.13 5.38 -11.72
C ASN A 11 6.65 4.89 -10.36
N PHE A 12 7.49 5.05 -9.33
CA PHE A 12 7.24 4.58 -7.98
C PHE A 12 7.43 5.71 -6.99
N GLY A 13 6.55 5.79 -5.98
CA GLY A 13 6.68 6.70 -4.84
C GLY A 13 7.01 5.96 -3.56
N PHE A 14 7.55 6.68 -2.57
CA PHE A 14 7.70 6.18 -1.21
C PHE A 14 6.59 6.74 -0.30
N VAL A 15 5.81 5.84 0.29
CA VAL A 15 4.89 6.18 1.37
C VAL A 15 5.61 5.96 2.72
N ARG A 16 5.80 7.03 3.50
CA ARG A 16 6.33 6.95 4.87
C ARG A 16 5.19 7.15 5.86
N VAL A 17 5.00 6.17 6.74
CA VAL A 17 3.95 6.22 7.78
C VAL A 17 4.55 6.02 9.16
N THR A 18 3.99 6.72 10.14
CA THR A 18 4.27 6.48 11.56
C THR A 18 3.13 5.67 12.14
N ILE A 19 3.47 4.56 12.79
CA ILE A 19 2.50 3.64 13.40
C ILE A 19 2.97 3.24 14.82
N PRO A 20 2.06 2.82 15.71
CA PRO A 20 2.45 2.27 17.01
C PRO A 20 3.40 1.07 16.88
N MET A 21 4.35 0.95 17.80
CA MET A 21 5.36 -0.11 17.78
C MET A 21 4.74 -1.51 17.81
N SER A 22 3.70 -1.72 18.63
CA SER A 22 2.98 -3.00 18.69
C SER A 22 2.41 -3.44 17.34
N VAL A 23 1.88 -2.50 16.56
CA VAL A 23 1.36 -2.75 15.21
C VAL A 23 2.52 -3.09 14.28
N LYS A 24 3.60 -2.30 14.31
CA LYS A 24 4.80 -2.56 13.51
C LYS A 24 5.35 -3.97 13.74
N ASP A 25 5.47 -4.37 15.00
CA ASP A 25 6.02 -5.68 15.38
C ASP A 25 5.10 -6.82 14.89
N THR A 26 3.79 -6.64 15.02
CA THR A 26 2.79 -7.58 14.50
C THR A 26 2.91 -7.74 12.99
N MET A 27 2.98 -6.63 12.25
CA MET A 27 3.13 -6.66 10.79
C MET A 27 4.45 -7.31 10.36
N LEU A 28 5.55 -7.06 11.08
CA LEU A 28 6.84 -7.71 10.81
C LEU A 28 6.79 -9.21 11.10
N ASN A 29 6.03 -9.65 12.11
CA ASN A 29 5.83 -11.07 12.37
C ASN A 29 5.04 -11.75 11.24
N TRP A 30 3.93 -11.15 10.81
CA TRP A 30 3.17 -11.65 9.65
C TRP A 30 4.02 -11.68 8.38
N CYS A 31 4.87 -10.68 8.17
CA CYS A 31 5.82 -10.67 7.05
C CYS A 31 6.79 -11.86 7.11
N LYS A 32 7.27 -12.26 8.29
CA LYS A 32 8.14 -13.43 8.43
C LYS A 32 7.39 -14.74 8.14
N GLN A 33 6.13 -14.81 8.55
CA GLN A 33 5.28 -16.00 8.38
C GLN A 33 4.80 -16.19 6.93
N SER A 34 4.71 -15.13 6.14
CA SER A 34 4.21 -15.20 4.76
C SER A 34 5.20 -15.76 3.75
N GLY A 35 6.49 -15.84 4.10
CA GLY A 35 7.56 -16.22 3.16
C GLY A 35 7.89 -15.16 2.10
N MET A 36 7.25 -13.98 2.15
CA MET A 36 7.49 -12.89 1.20
C MET A 36 8.65 -12.00 1.61
N SER A 37 9.23 -11.28 0.65
CA SER A 37 10.16 -10.20 0.99
C SER A 37 9.42 -9.06 1.70
N LYS A 38 10.12 -8.33 2.57
CA LYS A 38 9.54 -7.22 3.33
C LYS A 38 8.81 -6.21 2.44
N ALA A 39 9.45 -5.77 1.36
CA ALA A 39 8.89 -4.77 0.45
C ALA A 39 7.69 -5.30 -0.35
N GLU A 40 7.68 -6.59 -0.68
CA GLU A 40 6.57 -7.24 -1.38
C GLU A 40 5.36 -7.40 -0.45
N PHE A 41 5.59 -7.96 0.75
CA PHE A 41 4.55 -8.12 1.76
C PHE A 41 3.81 -6.81 2.01
N PHE A 42 4.53 -5.73 2.33
CA PHE A 42 3.91 -4.45 2.61
C PHE A 42 3.21 -3.83 1.39
N ARG A 43 3.70 -4.04 0.17
CA ARG A 43 3.01 -3.59 -1.05
C ARG A 43 1.68 -4.31 -1.22
N VAL A 44 1.68 -5.64 -1.08
CA VAL A 44 0.47 -6.47 -1.19
C VAL A 44 -0.53 -6.11 -0.09
N SER A 45 -0.09 -6.04 1.17
CA SER A 45 -0.96 -5.68 2.29
C SER A 45 -1.58 -4.29 2.11
N LEU A 46 -0.81 -3.31 1.64
CA LEU A 46 -1.31 -1.97 1.38
C LEU A 46 -2.37 -1.96 0.28
N MET A 47 -2.10 -2.64 -0.84
CA MET A 47 -3.05 -2.72 -1.97
C MET A 47 -4.35 -3.43 -1.57
N MET A 48 -4.25 -4.58 -0.88
CA MET A 48 -5.42 -5.32 -0.40
C MET A 48 -6.24 -4.51 0.59
N GLY A 49 -5.59 -3.86 1.56
CA GLY A 49 -6.25 -3.02 2.54
C GLY A 49 -6.95 -1.82 1.90
N ALA A 50 -6.34 -1.20 0.89
CA ALA A 50 -6.95 -0.09 0.15
C ALA A 50 -8.21 -0.52 -0.62
N ILE A 51 -8.16 -1.66 -1.31
CA ILE A 51 -9.32 -2.24 -2.01
C ILE A 51 -10.44 -2.55 -1.02
N GLN A 52 -10.11 -3.26 0.07
CA GLN A 52 -11.10 -3.61 1.09
C GLN A 52 -11.73 -2.38 1.73
N LEU A 53 -10.95 -1.33 2.00
CA LEU A 53 -11.47 -0.08 2.55
C LEU A 53 -12.41 0.62 1.56
N ALA A 54 -12.04 0.68 0.27
CA ALA A 54 -12.88 1.28 -0.77
C ALA A 54 -14.24 0.56 -0.90
N ASP A 55 -14.21 -0.77 -0.87
CA ASP A 55 -15.42 -1.61 -0.91
C ASP A 55 -16.29 -1.39 0.33
N GLN A 56 -15.68 -1.40 1.53
CA GLN A 56 -16.40 -1.23 2.80
C GLN A 56 -17.01 0.15 2.96
N MET A 57 -16.32 1.19 2.50
CA MET A 57 -16.84 2.56 2.56
C MET A 57 -18.00 2.79 1.58
N LYS A 58 -18.40 1.77 0.78
CA LYS A 58 -19.28 1.94 -0.38
C LYS A 58 -18.92 3.23 -1.07
N ALA A 59 -17.66 3.40 -1.46
CA ALA A 59 -17.19 4.57 -2.18
C ALA A 59 -17.90 4.64 -3.54
N LYS A 60 -19.20 5.00 -3.49
CA LYS A 60 -20.08 5.37 -4.57
C LYS A 60 -19.70 6.80 -4.87
N ASP A 61 -18.67 6.96 -5.67
CA ASP A 61 -18.90 7.30 -7.07
C ASP A 61 -17.55 7.27 -7.76
N SER A 62 -17.53 6.60 -8.91
CA SER A 62 -16.48 6.58 -9.93
C SER A 62 -16.14 7.97 -10.50
N HIS A 63 -16.54 9.06 -9.81
CA HIS A 63 -16.21 10.44 -10.13
C HIS A 63 -15.06 11.03 -9.29
N GLU A 64 -14.60 10.37 -8.22
CA GLU A 64 -13.40 10.81 -7.50
C GLU A 64 -12.17 9.97 -7.87
N GLY A 65 -11.76 10.03 -9.13
CA GLY A 65 -10.34 10.07 -9.53
C GLY A 65 -9.36 8.97 -9.07
N TYR A 66 -9.79 7.83 -8.53
CA TYR A 66 -8.87 6.73 -8.15
C TYR A 66 -8.27 6.00 -9.36
N THR A 67 -8.79 6.25 -10.56
CA THR A 67 -8.12 6.04 -11.84
C THR A 67 -8.20 7.33 -12.65
N LYS A 68 -7.18 8.18 -12.57
CA LYS A 68 -6.96 9.19 -13.61
C LYS A 68 -5.81 8.72 -14.50
N ASN A 69 -6.19 8.31 -15.70
CA ASN A 69 -5.30 7.92 -16.79
C ASN A 69 -4.24 8.98 -17.08
N GLY A 70 -3.04 8.48 -17.36
CA GLY A 70 -1.91 9.12 -18.02
C GLY A 70 -0.91 8.05 -18.40
#